data_AF-A0A2H5YEA7-F1
#
_entry.id   AF-A0A2H5YEA7-F1
#
_cell.length_a   1.000
_cell.length_b   1.000
_cell.length_c   1.000
_cell.angle_alpha   90.00
_cell.angle_beta   90.00
_cell.angle_gamma   90.00
#
_symmetry.space_group_name_H-M   'P 1'
#
loop_
_entity.id
_entity.type
_entity.pdbx_description
1 polymer ?
#
loop_
_entity_poly.entity_id
_entity_poly.type
_entity_poly.pdbx_seq_one_letter_code
_entity_poly.pdbx_strand_id
1 'polypeptide(L)'
;MRPNGWFWKASFQHRAMLVPGDILIVWGKVVKKYVKDGMGFVDLEIGMKNQDGIESMPGTATVVLPLRGGKPIPYPFVPPKE
;
A
#
# COMPACT_ATOMS: atom_id res chain seq x y z
N MET A 1 20.77 4.59 4.67
CA MET A 1 20.00 3.44 5.21
C MET A 1 19.22 2.85 4.05
N ARG A 2 19.34 1.55 3.75
CA ARG A 2 18.55 0.93 2.68
C ARG A 2 17.12 0.67 3.16
N PRO A 3 16.11 0.72 2.27
CA PRO A 3 14.76 0.28 2.63
C PRO A 3 14.79 -1.17 3.11
N ASN A 4 14.05 -1.47 4.17
CA ASN A 4 13.96 -2.80 4.78
C ASN A 4 12.52 -3.36 4.78
N GLY A 5 11.62 -2.69 4.08
CA GLY A 5 10.23 -3.10 3.85
C GLY A 5 9.82 -2.86 2.40
N TRP A 6 8.79 -3.57 1.96
CA TRP A 6 8.44 -3.72 0.56
C TRP A 6 6.94 -3.55 0.34
N PHE A 7 6.59 -2.91 -0.77
CA PHE A 7 5.24 -3.00 -1.30
C PHE A 7 5.02 -4.42 -1.86
N TRP A 8 3.92 -5.07 -1.50
CA TRP A 8 3.60 -6.41 -2.00
C TRP A 8 2.64 -6.36 -3.17
N LYS A 9 1.42 -5.88 -2.93
CA LYS A 9 0.33 -5.91 -3.90
C LYS A 9 -0.62 -4.75 -3.66
N ALA A 10 -1.26 -4.30 -4.74
CA ALA A 10 -2.40 -3.42 -4.69
C ALA A 10 -3.44 -3.84 -5.74
N SER A 11 -4.68 -3.45 -5.48
CA SER A 11 -5.78 -3.50 -6.42
C SER A 11 -6.48 -2.16 -6.38
N PHE A 12 -6.83 -1.60 -7.54
CA PHE A 12 -7.55 -0.34 -7.64
C PHE A 12 -8.46 -0.34 -8.85
N GLN A 13 -9.42 0.58 -8.86
CA GLN A 13 -10.40 0.71 -9.92
C GLN A 13 -10.42 2.14 -10.44
N HIS A 14 -10.31 2.33 -11.76
CA HIS A 14 -10.54 3.65 -12.36
C HIS A 14 -12.05 3.95 -12.38
N ARG A 15 -12.47 4.97 -11.63
CA ARG A 15 -13.89 5.35 -11.45
C ARG A 15 -14.24 6.74 -11.97
N ALA A 16 -13.26 7.60 -12.21
CA ALA A 16 -13.45 8.91 -12.80
C ALA A 16 -12.38 9.20 -13.85
N MET A 17 -12.71 10.05 -14.82
CA MET A 17 -11.74 10.55 -15.80
C MET A 17 -10.93 11.68 -15.14
N LEU A 18 -9.61 11.56 -15.23
CA LEU A 18 -8.67 12.61 -14.83
C LEU A 18 -8.14 13.24 -16.10
N VAL A 19 -8.05 14.57 -16.12
CA VAL A 19 -7.60 15.33 -17.28
C VAL A 19 -6.31 16.09 -16.98
N PRO A 20 -5.50 16.43 -18.00
CA PRO A 20 -4.31 17.26 -17.80
C PRO A 20 -4.66 18.57 -17.07
N GLY A 21 -3.92 18.87 -16.01
CA GLY A 21 -4.16 20.04 -15.16
C GLY A 21 -4.89 19.72 -13.85
N ASP A 22 -5.49 18.52 -13.71
CA ASP A 22 -6.06 18.09 -12.43
C ASP A 22 -4.98 17.95 -11.34
N ILE A 23 -5.35 18.34 -10.12
CA ILE A 23 -4.53 18.08 -8.94
C ILE A 23 -4.91 16.69 -8.42
N LEU A 24 -3.93 15.79 -8.37
CA LEU A 24 -4.11 14.44 -7.87
C LEU A 24 -3.68 14.32 -6.41
N ILE A 25 -4.64 14.02 -5.54
CA ILE A 25 -4.43 13.84 -4.11
C ILE A 25 -4.48 12.34 -3.81
N VAL A 26 -3.32 11.72 -3.62
CA VAL A 26 -3.21 10.31 -3.26
C VAL A 26 -3.28 10.16 -1.74
N TRP A 27 -4.06 9.19 -1.27
CA TRP A 27 -4.24 8.94 0.15
C TRP A 27 -4.15 7.45 0.48
N GLY A 28 -3.84 7.15 1.75
CA GLY A 28 -3.80 5.79 2.27
C GLY A 28 -4.14 5.75 3.75
N LYS A 29 -4.90 4.73 4.15
CA LYS A 29 -5.35 4.49 5.53
C LYS A 29 -5.02 3.07 5.93
N VAL A 30 -4.27 2.92 7.02
CA VAL A 30 -4.02 1.59 7.61
C VAL A 30 -5.32 1.03 8.17
N VAL A 31 -5.72 -0.14 7.69
CA VAL A 31 -6.93 -0.84 8.15
C VAL A 31 -6.62 -2.11 8.92
N LYS A 32 -5.45 -2.73 8.69
CA LYS A 32 -5.04 -3.94 9.42
C LYS A 32 -3.53 -4.00 9.59
N LYS A 33 -3.09 -4.55 10.73
CA LYS A 33 -1.68 -4.91 10.98
C LYS A 33 -1.66 -6.33 11.52
N TYR A 34 -0.77 -7.17 11.00
CA TYR A 34 -0.64 -8.55 11.46
C TYR A 34 0.78 -9.07 11.22
N VAL A 35 1.13 -10.16 11.89
CA VAL A 35 2.44 -10.81 11.72
C VAL A 35 2.19 -12.18 11.10
N LYS A 36 2.96 -12.52 10.05
CA LYS A 36 2.97 -13.86 9.44
C LYS A 36 4.40 -14.22 9.06
N ASP A 37 4.86 -15.41 9.43
CA ASP A 37 6.21 -15.93 9.18
C ASP A 37 7.35 -14.98 9.60
N GLY A 38 7.19 -14.29 10.74
CA GLY A 38 8.17 -13.33 11.25
C GLY A 38 8.23 -12.00 10.50
N MET A 39 7.30 -11.76 9.57
CA MET A 39 7.17 -10.53 8.80
C MET A 39 5.93 -9.75 9.23
N GLY A 40 6.04 -8.42 9.31
CA GLY A 40 4.90 -7.55 9.61
C GLY A 40 4.17 -7.19 8.33
N PHE A 41 2.87 -7.44 8.27
CA PHE A 41 1.99 -7.06 7.17
C PHE A 41 1.10 -5.91 7.60
N VAL A 42 0.91 -4.95 6.69
CA VAL A 42 0.01 -3.82 6.89
C VAL A 42 -0.89 -3.72 5.67
N ASP A 43 -2.19 -3.94 5.87
CA ASP A 43 -3.19 -3.70 4.84
C ASP A 43 -3.67 -2.25 4.91
N LEU A 44 -3.87 -1.67 3.73
CA LEU A 44 -4.21 -0.29 3.49
C LEU A 44 -5.47 -0.23 2.63
N GLU A 45 -6.40 0.65 3.00
CA GLU A 45 -7.27 1.31 2.02
C GLU A 45 -6.44 2.40 1.35
N ILE A 46 -6.48 2.48 0.02
CA ILE A 46 -5.79 3.50 -0.75
C ILE A 46 -6.78 4.18 -1.69
N GLY A 47 -6.45 5.38 -2.13
CA GLY A 47 -7.24 6.04 -3.14
C GLY A 47 -6.58 7.28 -3.71
N MET A 48 -7.31 7.92 -4.61
CA MET A 48 -6.91 9.14 -5.25
C MET A 48 -8.12 10.01 -5.52
N LYS A 49 -8.03 11.29 -5.17
CA LYS A 49 -9.07 12.30 -5.40
C LYS A 49 -8.55 13.42 -6.28
N ASN A 50 -9.43 14.08 -7.01
CA ASN A 50 -9.11 15.32 -7.71
C ASN A 50 -9.27 16.56 -6.78
N GLN A 51 -9.02 17.76 -7.29
CA GLN A 51 -9.20 19.03 -6.57
C GLN A 51 -10.62 19.26 -6.03
N ASP A 52 -11.64 18.68 -6.68
CA ASP A 52 -13.05 18.79 -6.27
C ASP A 52 -13.43 17.72 -5.24
N GLY A 53 -12.49 16.87 -4.83
CA GLY A 53 -12.69 15.79 -3.87
C GLY A 53 -13.35 14.55 -4.45
N ILE A 54 -13.53 14.45 -5.77
CA ILE A 54 -14.11 13.28 -6.44
C ILE A 54 -13.11 12.13 -6.39
N GLU A 55 -13.54 11.00 -5.83
CA GLU A 55 -12.72 9.77 -5.75
C GLU A 55 -12.61 9.11 -7.13
N SER A 56 -11.39 9.11 -7.68
CA SER A 56 -11.11 8.61 -9.02
C SER A 56 -10.54 7.19 -9.03
N MET A 57 -9.77 6.80 -8.01
CA MET A 57 -9.05 5.52 -8.00
C MET A 57 -9.02 4.83 -6.62
N PRO A 58 -10.17 4.46 -6.04
CA PRO A 58 -10.17 3.74 -4.78
C PRO A 58 -9.61 2.32 -4.95
N GLY A 59 -8.93 1.84 -3.92
CA GLY A 59 -8.26 0.55 -3.94
C GLY A 59 -7.83 0.05 -2.57
N THR A 60 -7.11 -1.05 -2.59
CA THR A 60 -6.47 -1.65 -1.41
C THR A 60 -5.02 -1.97 -1.71
N ALA A 61 -4.18 -2.00 -0.69
CA ALA A 61 -2.78 -2.41 -0.80
C ALA A 61 -2.31 -3.17 0.43
N THR A 62 -1.27 -3.98 0.27
CA THR A 62 -0.56 -4.60 1.38
C THR A 62 0.92 -4.25 1.28
N VAL A 63 1.50 -3.81 2.39
CA VAL A 63 2.94 -3.59 2.55
C VAL A 63 3.52 -4.54 3.61
N VAL A 64 4.78 -4.93 3.41
CA VAL A 64 5.52 -5.83 4.30
C VAL A 64 6.66 -5.05 4.93
N LEU A 65 6.70 -5.04 6.26
CA LEU A 65 7.66 -4.30 7.07
C LEU A 65 8.38 -5.26 8.03
N PRO A 66 9.62 -4.95 8.41
CA PRO A 66 10.31 -5.72 9.44
C PRO A 66 9.69 -5.41 10.80
N LEU A 67 9.70 -6.40 11.68
CA LEU A 67 9.32 -6.20 13.08
C LEU A 67 10.36 -5.31 13.77
N ARG A 68 9.96 -4.61 14.83
CA ARG A 68 10.90 -3.80 15.64
C ARG A 68 11.99 -4.72 16.22
N GLY A 69 13.26 -4.45 15.89
CA GLY A 69 14.40 -5.29 16.27
C GLY A 69 14.48 -6.64 15.54
N GLY A 70 13.60 -6.89 14.57
CA GLY A 70 13.58 -8.10 13.76
C GLY A 70 14.59 -8.06 12.61
N LYS A 71 14.70 -9.19 11.90
CA LYS A 71 15.53 -9.29 10.70
C LYS A 71 14.94 -8.41 9.58
N PRO A 72 15.79 -7.84 8.70
CA PRO A 72 15.31 -7.14 7.52
C PRO A 72 14.57 -8.12 6.59
N ILE A 73 13.59 -7.60 5.85
CA ILE A 73 12.87 -8.41 4.87
C ILE A 73 13.77 -8.55 3.62
N PRO A 74 14.17 -9.76 3.20
CA PRO A 74 15.03 -9.94 2.03
C PRO A 74 14.30 -9.51 0.75
N TYR A 75 15.05 -9.07 -0.26
CA TYR A 75 14.51 -8.80 -1.60
C TYR A 75 15.17 -9.71 -2.65
N PRO A 76 14.40 -10.36 -3.54
CA PRO A 76 12.93 -10.40 -3.55
C PRO A 76 12.40 -11.13 -2.30
N PHE A 77 11.33 -10.61 -1.69
CA PHE A 77 10.70 -11.30 -0.58
C PHE A 77 9.75 -12.37 -1.12
N VAL A 78 9.66 -13.50 -0.42
CA VAL A 78 8.70 -14.56 -0.75
C VAL A 78 7.47 -14.35 0.13
N PRO A 79 6.28 -14.09 -0.43
CA PRO A 79 5.07 -13.98 0.37
C PRO A 79 4.75 -15.31 1.04
N PRO A 80 4.22 -15.29 2.29
CA PRO A 80 3.68 -16.48 2.93
C PRO A 80 2.66 -17.17 2.03
N LYS A 81 2.73 -18.51 1.96
CA LYS A 81 1.61 -19.28 1.41
C LYS A 81 0.41 -19.08 2.32
N GLU A 82 -0.80 -19.09 1.75
CA GLU A 82 -2.04 -18.90 2.51
C GLU A 82 -2.13 -19.84 3.70
#